data_AF-B0MAQ1-F1
#
_entry.id   AF-B0MAQ1-F1
#
_cell.length_a   1.000
_cell.length_b   1.000
_cell.length_c   1.000
_cell.angle_alpha   90.00
_cell.angle_beta   90.00
_cell.angle_gamma   90.00
#
_symmetry.space_group_name_H-M   'P 1'
#
loop_
_entity.id
_entity.type
_entity.pdbx_description
1 polymer ?
#
loop_
_entity_poly.entity_id
_entity_poly.type
_entity_poly.pdbx_seq_one_letter_code
_entity_poly.pdbx_strand_id
1 'polypeptide(L)' 'MNYIERLSDEKDRRVCILHLTKEGYDVISKIAPKNEAMITESMEVLDQEEKEKLVYLLKKIGGKFNGKNSED' A
#
# COMPACT_ATOMS: atom_id res chain seq x y z
N MET A 1 21.30 6.96 7.54
CA MET A 1 20.12 6.41 8.25
C MET A 1 20.01 4.94 7.88
N ASN A 2 19.83 4.06 8.87
CA ASN A 2 19.89 2.61 8.68
C ASN A 2 18.49 1.98 8.77
N TYR A 3 17.57 2.40 7.91
CA TYR A 3 16.15 1.96 7.95
C TYR A 3 15.84 0.75 7.06
N ILE A 4 16.70 0.47 6.08
CA ILE A 4 16.52 -0.62 5.12
C ILE A 4 17.82 -1.40 5.03
N GLU A 5 17.73 -2.72 5.05
CA GLU A 5 18.80 -3.64 4.70
C GLU A 5 18.51 -4.36 3.39
N ARG A 6 19.57 -4.75 2.69
CA ARG A 6 19.51 -5.46 1.42
C ARG A 6 19.96 -6.89 1.64
N LEU A 7 19.06 -7.83 1.36
CA LEU A 7 19.39 -9.25 1.35
C LEU A 7 19.49 -9.71 -0.11
N SER A 8 20.62 -10.32 -0.46
CA SER A 8 20.75 -11.01 -1.75
C SER A 8 20.04 -12.34 -1.69
N ASP A 9 19.31 -12.69 -2.74
CA ASP A 9 18.76 -14.04 -2.85
C ASP A 9 19.89 -15.05 -3.10
N GLU A 10 19.85 -16.18 -2.40
CA GLU A 10 20.89 -17.21 -2.48
C GLU A 10 20.91 -17.93 -3.84
N LYS A 11 19.78 -17.96 -4.56
CA LYS A 11 19.64 -18.65 -5.85
C LYS A 11 19.90 -17.71 -7.03
N ASP A 12 19.56 -16.43 -6.92
CA ASP A 12 19.85 -15.41 -7.93
C ASP A 12 20.31 -14.09 -7.31
N ARG A 13 21.62 -13.85 -7.33
CA ARG A 13 22.23 -12.61 -6.77
C ARG A 13 21.80 -11.31 -7.44
N ARG A 14 21.09 -11.36 -8.58
CA ARG A 14 20.49 -10.16 -9.21
C ARG A 14 19.22 -9.73 -8.49
N VAL A 15 18.61 -10.62 -7.71
CA VAL A 15 17.47 -10.31 -6.85
C VAL A 15 17.98 -9.68 -5.56
N CYS A 16 17.45 -8.49 -5.24
CA CYS A 16 17.74 -7.76 -4.01
C CYS A 16 16.44 -7.58 -3.24
N ILE A 17 16.33 -8.26 -2.10
CA ILE A 17 15.19 -8.17 -1.21
C ILE A 17 15.45 -7.05 -0.21
N LEU A 18 14.56 -6.06 -0.20
CA LEU A 18 14.63 -4.96 0.75
C LEU A 18 13.85 -5.33 2.02
N HIS A 19 14.51 -5.27 3.16
CA HIS A 19 13.88 -5.45 4.47
C HIS A 19 13.99 -4.17 5.27
N LEU A 20 12.93 -3.84 6.00
CA LEU A 20 13.04 -2.80 7.02
C LEU A 20 13.90 -3.33 8.16
N THR A 21 14.88 -2.54 8.57
CA THR A 21 15.58 -2.79 9.83
C THR A 21 14.64 -2.51 11.00
N LYS A 22 15.06 -2.85 12.22
CA LYS A 22 14.32 -2.48 13.43
C LYS A 22 14.07 -0.96 13.50
N GLU A 23 15.09 -0.14 13.21
CA GLU A 23 14.98 1.32 13.20
C GLU A 23 13.98 1.80 12.14
N GLY A 24 13.97 1.16 10.96
CA GLY A 24 13.00 1.44 9.92
C GLY A 24 11.57 1.08 10.32
N TYR A 25 11.40 -0.07 10.96
CA TYR A 25 10.11 -0.49 11.52
C TYR A 25 9.60 0.51 12.57
N ASP A 26 10.46 0.94 13.51
CA ASP A 26 10.08 1.89 14.57
C ASP A 26 9.58 3.22 13.99
N VAL A 27 10.15 3.66 12.87
CA VAL A 27 9.69 4.86 12.15
C VAL A 27 8.32 4.62 11.52
N ILE A 28 8.16 3.53 10.78
CA ILE A 28 6.87 3.20 10.13
C ILE A 28 5.76 3.01 11.16
N SER A 29 6.02 2.31 12.26
CA SER A 29 5.06 2.08 13.34
C SER A 29 4.56 3.37 14.00
N LYS A 30 5.37 4.43 14.01
CA LYS A 30 4.96 5.75 14.52
C LYS A 30 4.16 6.57 13.51
N ILE A 31 4.41 6.40 12.23
CA ILE A 31 3.85 7.24 11.17
C ILE A 31 2.60 6.62 10.55
N ALA A 32 2.56 5.30 10.39
CA ALA A 32 1.45 4.60 9.74
C ALA A 32 0.07 4.91 10.38
N PRO A 33 -0.10 4.93 11.72
CA PRO A 33 -1.38 5.27 12.32
C PRO A 33 -1.83 6.70 12.03
N LYS A 34 -0.88 7.66 11.99
CA LYS A 34 -1.18 9.06 11.66
C LYS A 34 -1.60 9.19 10.20
N ASN A 35 -0.93 8.47 9.31
CA ASN A 35 -1.28 8.43 7.89
C ASN A 35 -2.68 7.81 7.68
N GLU A 36 -3.01 6.73 8.38
CA GLU A 36 -4.33 6.11 8.33
C GLU A 36 -5.43 7.06 8.82
N ALA A 37 -5.18 7.76 9.93
CA ALA A 37 -6.11 8.76 10.46
C ALA A 37 -6.35 9.90 9.45
N MET A 38 -5.28 10.45 8.87
CA MET A 38 -5.37 11.50 7.85
C MET A 38 -6.14 11.06 6.60
N ILE A 39 -5.92 9.81 6.14
CA ILE A 39 -6.66 9.25 5.01
C ILE A 39 -8.14 9.11 5.39
N THR A 40 -8.42 8.57 6.58
CA THR A 40 -9.80 8.38 7.05
C THR A 40 -10.55 9.70 7.11
N GLU A 41 -9.97 10.72 7.76
CA GLU A 41 -10.50 12.07 7.87
C GLU A 41 -10.75 12.70 6.50
N SER A 42 -9.77 12.63 5.59
CA SER A 42 -9.91 13.17 4.24
C SER A 42 -11.02 12.50 3.43
N MET A 43 -11.36 11.25 3.76
CA MET A 43 -12.41 10.46 3.10
C MET A 43 -13.78 10.58 3.79
N GLU A 44 -13.91 11.32 4.89
CA GLU A 44 -15.20 11.51 5.59
C GLU A 44 -16.22 12.30 4.76
N VAL A 45 -15.76 13.08 3.80
CA VAL A 45 -16.62 13.83 2.87
C VAL A 45 -17.37 12.95 1.88
N LEU A 46 -17.00 11.67 1.78
CA LEU A 46 -17.60 10.70 0.89
C LEU A 46 -18.42 9.68 1.68
N ASP A 47 -19.65 9.44 1.25
CA ASP A 47 -20.42 8.30 1.73
C ASP A 47 -19.86 6.97 1.18
N GLN A 48 -20.49 5.85 1.59
CA GLN A 48 -20.02 4.53 1.20
C GLN A 48 -20.16 4.26 -0.33
N GLU A 49 -21.24 4.72 -0.95
CA GLU A 49 -21.46 4.55 -2.40
C GLU A 49 -20.45 5.37 -3.20
N GLU A 50 -20.19 6.60 -2.77
CA GLU A 50 -19.19 7.49 -3.36
C GLU A 50 -17.77 6.91 -3.24
N LYS A 51 -17.41 6.33 -2.09
CA LYS A 51 -16.13 5.62 -1.89
C LYS A 51 -15.99 4.44 -2.86
N GLU A 52 -17.02 3.63 -3.03
CA GLU A 52 -17.00 2.49 -3.96
C GLU A 52 -16.85 2.95 -5.42
N LYS A 53 -17.55 4.01 -5.80
CA LYS A 53 -17.42 4.62 -7.12
C LYS A 53 -16.03 5.21 -7.36
N LEU A 54 -15.45 5.87 -6.36
CA LEU A 54 -14.07 6.35 -6.43
C LEU A 54 -13.08 5.19 -6.64
N VAL A 55 -13.22 4.10 -5.88
CA VAL A 55 -12.40 2.89 -6.05
C VAL A 55 -12.56 2.32 -7.46
N TYR A 56 -13.78 2.24 -8.00
CA TYR A 56 -14.04 1.80 -9.37
C TYR A 56 -13.27 2.65 -10.40
N LEU A 57 -13.37 3.98 -10.28
CA LEU A 57 -12.72 4.91 -11.20
C LEU A 57 -11.19 4.80 -11.11
N LEU A 58 -10.63 4.72 -9.90
CA LEU A 58 -9.19 4.56 -9.69
C LEU A 58 -8.67 3.22 -10.25
N LYS A 59 -9.41 2.12 -10.10
CA LYS A 59 -9.06 0.83 -10.71
C LYS A 59 -9.06 0.89 -12.24
N LYS A 60 -10.01 1.63 -12.83
CA LYS A 60 -10.09 1.87 -14.28
C LYS A 60 -8.90 2.67 -14.79
N ILE A 61 -8.49 3.71 -14.08
CA ILE A 61 -7.29 4.51 -14.41
C ILE A 61 -6.01 3.69 -14.25
N GLY A 62 -5.89 2.93 -13.14
CA GLY A 62 -4.69 2.15 -12.81
C GLY A 62 -4.50 0.87 -13.62
N GLY A 63 -5.33 0.62 -14.65
CA GLY A 63 -5.22 -0.55 -15.53
C GLY A 63 -5.52 -1.90 -14.86
N LYS A 64 -6.07 -1.91 -13.63
CA LYS A 64 -6.46 -3.13 -12.91
C LYS A 64 -7.93 -3.50 -13.11
N PHE A 65 -8.63 -2.80 -14.00
CA PHE A 65 -10.02 -3.06 -14.33
C PHE A 65 -10.14 -4.15 -15.39
N ASN A 66 -9.88 -5.39 -15.00
CA ASN A 66 -10.30 -6.55 -15.79
C ASN A 66 -11.77 -6.79 -15.44
N GLY A 67 -12.68 -6.54 -16.38
CA GLY A 67 -14.13 -6.71 -16.21
C GLY A 67 -14.58 -8.15 -16.03
N LYS A 68 -14.08 -8.84 -15.00
CA LYS A 68 -14.64 -10.09 -14.50
C LYS A 68 -15.22 -9.82 -13.12
N ASN A 69 -16.55 -9.70 -13.10
CA ASN A 69 -17.33 -10.01 -11.92
C ASN A 69 -16.90 -11.41 -11.47
N SER A 70 -16.33 -11.52 -10.28
CA SER A 70 -16.15 -12.80 -9.60
C SER A 70 -17.53 -13.25 -9.13
N GLU A 71 -18.28 -13.88 -10.02
CA GLU A 71 -19.19 -14.96 -9.67
C GLU A 71 -18.37 -16.25 -9.76
N ASP A 72 -18.00 -16.79 -8.59
CA ASP A 72 -17.86 -18.20 -8.21
C ASP A 72 -17.16 -18.30 -6.84
#